data_AF-A0A662IKN3-F1
#
_entry.id   AF-A0A662IKN3-F1
#
_cell.length_a   1.000
_cell.length_b   1.000
_cell.length_c   1.000
_cell.angle_alpha   90.00
_cell.angle_beta   90.00
_cell.angle_gamma   90.00
#
_symmetry.space_group_name_H-M   'P 1'
#
loop_
_entity.id
_entity.type
_entity.pdbx_description
1 polymer ?
#
loop_
_entity_poly.entity_id
_entity_poly.type
_entity_poly.pdbx_seq_one_letter_code
_entity_poly.pdbx_strand_id
1 'polypeptide(L)'
;MNSQASYLFKIGLFMIFTGFIVIILGSLLLAYSALRGLEAPSGAVIIFIGPFPVAVSWGAHGGLLMIIGLLIAILMIVLFLIMFRRRVVEVL
;
A
#
# COMPACT_ATOMS: atom_id res chain seq x y z
N MET A 1 -25.74 18.35 -4.16
CA MET A 1 -24.44 17.77 -3.73
C MET A 1 -23.44 18.92 -3.67
N ASN A 2 -22.79 19.16 -2.52
CA ASN A 2 -21.91 20.31 -2.34
C ASN A 2 -20.76 20.24 -3.35
N SER A 3 -20.42 21.37 -3.99
CA SER A 3 -19.36 21.44 -5.01
C SER A 3 -18.04 20.81 -4.49
N GLN A 4 -17.68 21.09 -3.23
CA GLN A 4 -16.52 20.51 -2.55
C GLN A 4 -16.56 18.97 -2.44
N ALA A 5 -17.72 18.38 -2.11
CA ALA A 5 -17.85 16.93 -2.02
C ALA A 5 -17.65 16.25 -3.39
N SER A 6 -18.04 16.92 -4.47
CA SER A 6 -17.82 16.40 -5.83
C SER A 6 -16.34 16.39 -6.24
N TYR A 7 -15.56 17.39 -5.83
CA TYR A 7 -14.12 17.43 -6.10
C TYR A 7 -13.35 16.38 -5.31
N LEU A 8 -13.65 16.22 -4.02
CA LEU A 8 -13.05 15.17 -3.19
C LEU A 8 -13.34 13.77 -3.74
N PHE A 9 -14.58 13.53 -4.19
CA PHE A 9 -14.95 12.27 -4.82
C PHE A 9 -14.16 12.01 -6.11
N LYS A 10 -14.04 13.02 -6.99
CA LYS A 10 -13.24 12.90 -8.23
C LYS A 10 -11.76 12.61 -7.96
N ILE A 11 -11.17 13.29 -6.98
CA ILE A 11 -9.77 13.07 -6.58
C ILE A 11 -9.60 11.66 -6.01
N GLY A 12 -10.48 11.23 -5.11
CA GLY A 12 -10.42 9.88 -4.53
C GLY A 12 -10.52 8.80 -5.61
N LEU A 13 -11.46 8.95 -6.55
CA LEU A 13 -11.61 8.02 -7.67
C LEU A 13 -10.36 8.01 -8.57
N PHE A 14 -9.80 9.18 -8.87
CA PHE A 14 -8.56 9.30 -9.64
C PHE A 14 -7.38 8.61 -8.95
N MET A 15 -7.24 8.73 -7.63
CA MET A 15 -6.20 8.05 -6.85
C MET A 15 -6.35 6.52 -6.88
N ILE A 16 -7.57 6.01 -6.80
CA ILE A 16 -7.83 4.56 -6.89
C ILE A 16 -7.44 4.04 -8.28
N PHE A 17 -7.87 4.71 -9.36
CA PHE A 17 -7.54 4.27 -10.72
C PHE A 17 -6.05 4.37 -11.02
N THR A 18 -5.38 5.44 -10.58
CA THR A 18 -3.93 5.57 -10.77
C THR A 18 -3.17 4.48 -10.00
N GLY A 19 -3.53 4.19 -8.76
CA GLY A 19 -2.95 3.08 -8.01
C GLY A 19 -3.15 1.73 -8.70
N PHE A 20 -4.36 1.46 -9.21
CA PHE A 20 -4.66 0.23 -9.94
C PHE A 20 -3.84 0.09 -11.23
N ILE A 21 -3.71 1.17 -12.01
CA ILE A 21 -2.87 1.20 -13.22
C ILE A 21 -1.41 0.92 -12.87
N VAL A 22 -0.87 1.53 -11.81
CA VAL A 22 0.52 1.31 -11.37
C VAL A 22 0.76 -0.16 -10.99
N ILE A 23 -0.19 -0.77 -10.25
CA ILE A 23 -0.10 -2.20 -9.89
C ILE A 23 -0.08 -3.09 -11.13
N ILE A 24 -0.96 -2.84 -12.10
CA ILE A 24 -1.00 -3.60 -13.35
C ILE A 24 0.31 -3.46 -14.11
N LEU A 25 0.79 -2.23 -14.31
CA LEU A 25 2.03 -1.99 -15.05
C LEU A 25 3.23 -2.66 -14.37
N GLY A 26 3.34 -2.55 -13.05
CA GLY A 26 4.39 -3.23 -12.29
C GLY A 26 4.31 -4.75 -12.43
N SER A 27 3.11 -5.32 -12.35
CA SER A 27 2.89 -6.76 -12.50
C SER A 27 3.23 -7.26 -13.91
N LEU A 28 2.88 -6.48 -14.94
CA LEU A 28 3.22 -6.79 -16.33
C LEU A 28 4.74 -6.76 -16.57
N LEU A 29 5.45 -5.81 -15.96
CA LEU A 29 6.91 -5.75 -16.03
C LEU A 29 7.57 -6.97 -15.39
N LEU A 30 7.05 -7.43 -14.24
CA LEU A 30 7.53 -8.65 -13.58
C LEU A 30 7.23 -9.91 -14.40
N ALA A 31 6.05 -9.99 -15.01
CA ALA A 31 5.71 -11.10 -15.91
C ALA A 31 6.63 -11.10 -17.14
N TYR A 32 6.90 -9.93 -17.72
CA TYR A 32 7.79 -9.79 -18.85
C TYR A 32 9.24 -10.17 -18.54
N SER A 33 9.75 -9.81 -17.35
CA SER A 33 11.10 -10.20 -16.94
C SER A 33 11.21 -11.72 -16.76
N ALA A 34 10.18 -12.35 -16.18
CA ALA A 34 10.13 -13.80 -16.03
C ALA A 34 10.14 -14.53 -17.39
N LEU A 35 9.41 -14.03 -18.40
CA LEU A 35 9.41 -14.59 -19.75
C LEU A 35 10.77 -14.53 -20.45
N ARG A 36 11.62 -13.56 -20.08
CA ARG A 36 12.99 -13.43 -20.62
C ARG A 36 14.01 -14.30 -19.90
N GLY A 37 13.60 -15.10 -18.92
CA GLY A 37 14.51 -15.92 -18.12
C GLY A 37 15.45 -15.09 -17.25
N LEU A 38 15.10 -13.84 -16.96
CA LEU A 38 15.81 -13.01 -15.99
C LEU A 38 15.59 -13.59 -14.58
N GLU A 39 16.39 -13.11 -13.61
CA GLU A 39 16.33 -13.57 -12.23
C GLU A 39 14.90 -13.61 -11.66
N ALA A 40 14.66 -14.59 -10.79
CA ALA A 40 13.36 -14.77 -10.15
C ALA A 40 12.96 -13.48 -9.41
N PRO A 41 11.74 -12.97 -9.62
CA PRO A 41 11.31 -11.70 -9.04
C PRO A 41 11.29 -11.78 -7.52
N SER A 42 11.78 -10.72 -6.87
CA SER A 42 11.66 -10.53 -5.43
C SER A 42 10.45 -9.68 -5.10
N GLY A 43 9.78 -9.96 -3.99
CA GLY A 43 8.57 -9.26 -3.58
C GLY A 43 8.35 -9.28 -2.09
N ALA A 44 7.55 -8.33 -1.59
CA ALA A 44 6.99 -8.37 -0.26
C ALA A 44 5.57 -7.80 -0.29
N VAL A 45 4.69 -8.37 0.52
CA VAL A 45 3.29 -7.96 0.68
C VAL A 45 3.01 -7.79 2.15
N ILE A 46 2.33 -6.70 2.49
CA ILE A 46 1.85 -6.41 3.83
C ILE A 46 0.35 -6.23 3.79
N ILE A 47 -0.35 -7.03 4.57
CA ILE A 47 -1.80 -7.02 4.69
C ILE A 47 -2.12 -6.50 6.09
N PHE A 48 -2.90 -5.43 6.17
CA PHE A 48 -3.36 -4.89 7.45
C PHE A 48 -4.72 -5.49 7.80
N ILE A 49 -4.79 -6.22 8.91
CA ILE A 49 -6.04 -6.74 9.50
C ILE A 49 -6.31 -5.92 10.77
N GLY A 50 -7.10 -4.86 10.62
CA GLY A 50 -7.16 -3.82 11.66
C GLY A 50 -5.77 -3.17 11.85
N PRO A 51 -5.32 -2.89 13.08
CA PRO A 51 -4.00 -2.33 13.33
C PRO A 51 -2.86 -3.36 13.25
N PHE A 52 -3.15 -4.64 12.99
CA PHE A 52 -2.17 -5.72 12.99
C PHE A 52 -1.67 -5.98 11.55
N PRO A 53 -0.41 -5.68 11.22
CA PRO A 53 0.17 -5.99 9.92
C PRO A 53 0.61 -7.47 9.86
N VAL A 54 0.27 -8.14 8.77
CA VAL A 54 0.77 -9.47 8.41
C VAL A 54 1.62 -9.31 7.15
N ALA A 55 2.89 -9.69 7.24
CA ALA A 55 3.87 -9.46 6.18
C ALA A 55 4.46 -10.78 5.66
N VAL A 56 4.56 -10.90 4.35
CA VAL A 56 5.16 -12.03 3.63
C VAL A 56 6.15 -11.47 2.62
N SER A 57 7.32 -12.10 2.49
CA SER A 57 8.35 -11.71 1.51
C SER A 57 8.98 -12.92 0.85
N TRP A 58 9.52 -12.74 -0.35
CA TRP A 58 10.15 -13.78 -1.16
C TRP A 58 11.22 -13.22 -2.12
N GLY A 59 12.03 -14.13 -2.67
CA GLY A 59 13.11 -13.82 -3.61
C GLY A 59 14.41 -13.36 -2.94
N ALA A 60 15.46 -13.17 -3.76
CA ALA A 60 16.80 -12.83 -3.29
C ALA A 60 16.86 -11.52 -2.48
N HIS A 61 16.01 -10.55 -2.82
CA HIS A 61 15.89 -9.28 -2.10
C HIS A 61 14.71 -9.24 -1.12
N GLY A 62 14.06 -10.39 -0.87
CA GLY A 62 12.89 -10.48 0.02
C GLY A 62 13.15 -9.92 1.42
N GLY A 63 14.33 -10.17 1.99
CA GLY A 63 14.71 -9.62 3.30
C GLY A 63 14.77 -8.09 3.33
N LEU A 64 15.33 -7.45 2.30
CA LEU A 64 15.35 -5.98 2.18
C LEU A 64 13.93 -5.42 1.99
N LEU A 65 13.13 -6.07 1.15
CA LEU A 65 11.74 -5.69 0.91
C LEU A 65 10.89 -5.83 2.17
N MET A 66 11.15 -6.84 3.01
CA MET A 66 10.51 -7.01 4.32
C MET A 66 10.84 -5.87 5.27
N ILE A 67 12.10 -5.43 5.33
CA ILE A 67 12.51 -4.30 6.18
C ILE A 67 11.80 -3.02 5.73
N ILE A 68 11.80 -2.72 4.42
CA ILE A 68 11.09 -1.56 3.87
C ILE A 68 9.60 -1.64 4.20
N GLY A 69 9.00 -2.81 4.01
CA GLY A 69 7.61 -3.04 4.35
C GLY A 69 7.33 -2.79 5.84
N LEU A 70 8.19 -3.28 6.74
CA LEU A 70 8.03 -3.07 8.17
C LEU A 70 8.04 -1.57 8.54
N LEU A 71 8.91 -0.78 7.89
CA LEU A 71 8.94 0.68 8.08
C LEU A 71 7.62 1.33 7.64
N ILE A 72 7.06 0.89 6.50
CA ILE A 72 5.75 1.34 6.03
C ILE A 72 4.66 0.94 7.02
N ALA A 73 4.72 -0.27 7.57
CA ALA A 73 3.76 -0.76 8.55
C ALA A 73 3.78 0.06 9.85
N ILE A 74 4.97 0.37 10.37
CA ILE A 74 5.14 1.24 11.53
C ILE A 74 4.55 2.63 11.24
N LEU A 75 4.85 3.21 10.07
CA LEU A 75 4.30 4.51 9.68
C LEU A 75 2.77 4.48 9.63
N MET A 76 2.18 3.44 9.03
CA MET A 76 0.73 3.28 8.96
C MET A 76 0.10 3.13 10.36
N ILE A 77 0.71 2.37 11.26
CA ILE A 77 0.25 2.24 12.65
C ILE A 77 0.29 3.59 13.36
N VAL A 78 1.38 4.36 13.21
CA VAL A 78 1.50 5.70 13.80
C VAL A 78 0.39 6.63 13.27
N LEU A 79 0.17 6.65 11.96
CA LEU A 79 -0.90 7.44 11.34
C LEU A 79 -2.27 7.01 11.85
N PHE A 80 -2.52 5.70 11.95
CA PHE A 80 -3.76 5.15 12.50
C PHE A 80 -3.99 5.62 13.94
N LEU A 81 -2.98 5.52 14.81
CA LEU A 81 -3.07 5.96 16.21
C LEU A 81 -3.35 7.46 16.33
N ILE A 82 -2.69 8.29 15.51
CA ILE A 82 -2.92 9.74 15.49
C ILE A 82 -4.37 10.06 15.05
N MET A 83 -4.85 9.41 13.99
CA MET A 83 -6.22 9.61 13.51
C MET A 83 -7.27 9.11 14.51
N PHE A 84 -7.02 7.98 15.16
CA PHE A 84 -7.94 7.41 16.13
C PHE A 84 -8.04 8.29 17.39
N ARG A 85 -6.91 8.82 17.88
CA ARG A 85 -6.87 9.74 19.02
C ARG A 85 -7.67 11.02 18.77
N ARG A 86 -7.66 11.56 17.53
CA ARG A 86 -8.45 12.76 17.19
C ARG A 86 -9.95 12.54 17.29
N ARG A 87 -10.46 11.37 16.86
CA ARG A 87 -11.89 11.07 16.94
C ARG A 87 -12.39 10.92 18.38
N VAL A 88 -11.58 10.38 19.29
CA VAL A 88 -11.99 10.21 20.70
C VAL A 88 -12.13 11.56 21.41
N VAL A 89 -11.28 12.54 21.08
CA VAL A 89 -11.33 13.88 21.70
C VAL A 89 -12.50 14.73 21.18
N GLU A 90 -12.93 14.56 19.93
CA GLU A 90 -14.11 15.29 19.39
C GLU A 90 -15.46 14.74 19.91
N VAL A 91 -15.47 13.54 20.49
CA VAL A 91 -16.70 12.87 20.97
C VAL A 91 -16.92 13.09 22.48
N LEU A 92 -15.93 13.62 23.20
CA LEU A 92 -15.99 13.99 24.62
C LEU A 92 -16.23 15.50 24.77
#